data_AF-A0A3R7R5C7-F1
#
_entry.id   AF-A0A3R7R5C7-F1
#
_cell.length_a   1.000
_cell.length_b   1.000
_cell.length_c   1.000
_cell.angle_alpha   90.00
_cell.angle_beta   90.00
_cell.angle_gamma   90.00
#
_symmetry.space_group_name_H-M   'P 1'
#
loop_
_entity.id
_entity.type
_entity.pdbx_description
1 polymer ?
#
loop_
_entity_poly.entity_id
_entity_poly.type
_entity_poly.pdbx_seq_one_letter_code
_entity_poly.pdbx_strand_id
1 'polypeptide(L)'
;MILQLKSLLFSALLFGSLLMPAMAQTLQPDDATRTLRWVSPSLVEVTITSHEITQKGFYLLRNQTIVRHGSWTLWTNGEKTMAASYDKGELQWIEHPNGKQYTAADIKQQRGKNPTPYLIVD
;
A
#
# COMPACT_ATOMS: atom_id res chain seq x y z
N MET A 1 29.95 13.37 -57.89
CA MET A 1 30.00 14.67 -57.18
C MET A 1 28.60 15.25 -57.18
N ILE A 2 27.99 15.44 -55.99
CA ILE A 2 26.79 16.27 -55.69
C ILE A 2 25.47 15.75 -56.31
N LEU A 3 24.32 15.60 -55.63
CA LEU A 3 23.85 15.79 -54.26
C LEU A 3 22.45 15.09 -54.18
N GLN A 4 22.12 14.47 -53.04
CA GLN A 4 20.84 14.55 -52.31
C GLN A 4 19.51 14.18 -53.02
N LEU A 5 18.73 13.27 -52.40
CA LEU A 5 17.67 13.60 -51.43
C LEU A 5 16.54 12.54 -51.47
N LYS A 6 15.99 12.23 -50.30
CA LYS A 6 14.72 11.52 -50.04
C LYS A 6 14.79 9.99 -49.96
N SER A 7 15.13 9.51 -48.76
CA SER A 7 14.18 8.69 -48.00
C SER A 7 14.62 8.67 -46.53
N LEU A 8 14.42 9.81 -45.86
CA LEU A 8 14.16 9.80 -44.42
C LEU A 8 12.77 9.18 -44.29
N LEU A 9 12.67 7.98 -43.71
CA LEU A 9 11.48 7.36 -43.12
C LEU A 9 11.65 5.84 -43.20
N PHE A 10 12.50 5.23 -42.38
CA PHE A 10 12.34 3.85 -41.89
C PHE A 10 13.38 3.60 -40.79
N SER A 11 13.35 4.43 -39.76
CA SER A 11 14.09 4.21 -38.51
C SER A 11 13.18 4.65 -37.36
N ALA A 12 12.04 3.99 -37.25
CA ALA A 12 11.09 4.14 -36.16
C ALA A 12 10.64 2.76 -35.65
N LEU A 13 11.57 1.80 -35.66
CA LEU A 13 11.45 0.56 -34.90
C LEU A 13 12.65 0.49 -33.96
N LEU A 14 12.37 0.21 -32.68
CA LEU A 14 13.29 -0.28 -31.64
C LEU A 14 13.88 0.71 -30.61
N PHE A 15 13.21 1.81 -30.25
CA PHE A 15 13.63 2.61 -29.08
C PHE A 15 12.48 3.28 -28.30
N GLY A 16 11.50 2.50 -27.81
CA GLY A 16 10.38 3.13 -27.08
C GLY A 16 9.49 2.29 -26.19
N SER A 17 9.84 1.05 -25.82
CA SER A 17 9.03 0.29 -24.84
C SER A 17 9.80 -0.72 -24.00
N LEU A 18 11.11 -0.51 -23.84
CA LEU A 18 11.88 -1.20 -22.80
C LEU A 18 11.79 -0.39 -21.51
N LEU A 19 11.39 -1.09 -20.44
CA LEU A 19 11.41 -0.66 -19.04
C LEU A 19 10.16 0.09 -18.56
N MET A 20 9.01 -0.59 -18.54
CA MET A 20 8.17 -0.44 -17.35
C MET A 20 8.89 -1.16 -16.20
N PRO A 21 9.31 -0.49 -15.13
CA PRO A 21 9.83 -1.17 -13.96
C PRO A 21 8.66 -1.94 -13.34
N ALA A 22 8.70 -3.27 -13.49
CA ALA A 22 7.90 -4.20 -12.71
C ALA A 22 8.26 -4.02 -11.22
N MET A 23 7.60 -3.06 -10.57
CA MET A 23 7.85 -2.75 -9.17
C MET A 23 6.53 -2.76 -8.42
N ALA A 24 6.08 -3.97 -8.07
CA ALA A 24 5.31 -4.26 -6.86
C ALA A 24 5.08 -5.78 -6.70
N GLN A 25 6.15 -6.58 -6.75
CA GLN A 25 6.11 -7.93 -6.18
C GLN A 25 6.78 -7.86 -4.81
N THR A 26 6.00 -7.52 -3.78
CA THR A 26 6.46 -7.72 -2.40
C THR A 26 5.39 -8.45 -1.61
N LEU A 27 5.78 -9.68 -1.23
CA LEU A 27 5.24 -10.60 -0.23
C LEU A 27 4.00 -11.41 -0.67
N GLN A 28 4.25 -12.58 -1.26
CA GLN A 28 3.34 -13.72 -1.14
C GLN A 28 3.61 -14.41 0.20
N PRO A 29 2.68 -14.41 1.16
CA PRO A 29 2.32 -15.65 1.82
C PRO A 29 1.41 -16.41 0.84
N ASP A 30 1.70 -17.70 0.59
CA ASP A 30 1.25 -18.51 -0.57
C ASP A 30 -0.26 -18.47 -0.93
N ASP A 31 -1.17 -17.91 -0.11
CA ASP A 31 -2.63 -17.86 -0.38
C ASP A 31 -3.27 -16.46 -0.30
N ALA A 32 -2.46 -15.39 -0.31
CA ALA A 32 -3.02 -14.03 -0.27
C ALA A 32 -3.48 -13.55 -1.66
N THR A 33 -4.78 -13.34 -1.81
CA THR A 33 -5.35 -12.64 -2.97
C THR A 33 -5.35 -11.13 -2.71
N ARG A 34 -5.02 -10.35 -3.74
CA ARG A 34 -5.01 -8.88 -3.68
C ARG A 34 -5.80 -8.31 -4.85
N THR A 35 -6.75 -7.44 -4.55
CA THR A 35 -7.46 -6.63 -5.54
C THR A 35 -7.09 -5.17 -5.39
N LEU A 36 -6.88 -4.51 -6.53
CA LEU A 36 -6.45 -3.12 -6.61
C LEU A 36 -7.45 -2.33 -7.47
N ARG A 37 -7.89 -1.17 -6.96
CA ARG A 37 -8.75 -0.24 -7.69
C ARG A 37 -8.20 1.18 -7.58
N TRP A 38 -7.79 1.75 -8.71
CA TRP A 38 -7.38 3.16 -8.76
C TRP A 38 -8.59 4.07 -8.50
N VAL A 39 -8.47 4.96 -7.52
CA VAL A 39 -9.48 5.99 -7.19
C VAL A 39 -9.08 7.33 -7.79
N SER A 40 -7.77 7.60 -7.87
CA SER A 40 -7.18 8.75 -8.54
C SER A 40 -5.75 8.41 -8.98
N PRO A 41 -5.03 9.28 -9.73
CA PRO A 41 -3.66 9.00 -10.17
C PRO A 41 -2.66 8.68 -9.05
N SER A 42 -2.96 9.09 -7.80
CA SER A 42 -2.10 8.86 -6.65
C SER A 42 -2.75 8.01 -5.56
N LEU A 43 -4.01 7.58 -5.70
CA LEU A 43 -4.74 6.87 -4.65
C LEU A 43 -5.29 5.53 -5.16
N VAL A 44 -4.94 4.45 -4.47
CA VAL A 44 -5.35 3.08 -4.80
C VAL A 44 -6.09 2.48 -3.62
N GLU A 45 -7.33 2.05 -3.83
CA GLU A 45 -8.03 1.19 -2.88
C GLU A 45 -7.54 -0.24 -3.04
N VAL A 46 -7.29 -0.91 -1.92
CA VAL A 46 -6.75 -2.26 -1.88
C VAL A 46 -7.60 -3.13 -0.98
N THR A 47 -7.88 -4.35 -1.44
CA THR A 47 -8.35 -5.44 -0.59
C THR A 47 -7.35 -6.58 -0.65
N ILE A 48 -6.96 -7.11 0.50
CA ILE A 48 -6.06 -8.25 0.65
C ILE A 48 -6.82 -9.30 1.46
N THR A 49 -6.99 -10.49 0.90
CA THR A 49 -7.65 -11.60 1.59
C THR A 49 -6.69 -12.77 1.65
N SER A 50 -6.42 -13.28 2.85
CA SER A 50 -5.61 -14.47 3.08
C SER A 50 -6.25 -15.29 4.17
N HIS A 51 -6.66 -16.52 3.85
CA HIS A 51 -7.45 -17.37 4.75
C HIS A 51 -8.65 -16.59 5.32
N GLU A 52 -8.79 -16.57 6.65
CA GLU A 52 -9.85 -15.89 7.39
C GLU A 52 -9.62 -14.39 7.55
N ILE A 53 -8.48 -13.88 7.10
CA ILE A 53 -8.08 -12.49 7.29
C ILE A 53 -8.38 -11.70 6.02
N THR A 54 -9.18 -10.65 6.16
CA THR A 54 -9.39 -9.65 5.11
C THR A 54 -8.91 -8.29 5.59
N GLN A 55 -8.12 -7.60 4.77
CA GLN A 55 -7.68 -6.23 4.99
C GLN A 55 -8.18 -5.36 3.84
N LYS A 56 -8.75 -4.20 4.17
CA LYS A 56 -9.16 -3.22 3.18
C LYS A 56 -8.70 -1.83 3.58
N GLY A 57 -8.20 -1.05 2.62
CA GLY A 57 -7.81 0.33 2.86
C GLY A 57 -7.28 0.99 1.61
N PHE A 58 -6.50 2.06 1.79
CA PHE A 58 -5.93 2.82 0.67
C PHE A 58 -4.41 2.91 0.76
N TYR A 59 -3.77 2.85 -0.40
CA TYR A 59 -2.40 3.27 -0.59
C TYR A 59 -2.34 4.60 -1.34
N LEU A 60 -1.39 5.44 -0.95
CA LEU A 60 -1.03 6.69 -1.62
C LEU A 60 0.32 6.51 -2.33
N LEU A 61 0.36 6.78 -3.63
CA LEU A 61 1.58 6.87 -4.43
C LEU A 61 2.15 8.29 -4.32
N ARG A 62 3.34 8.41 -3.74
CA ARG A 62 4.03 9.70 -3.55
C ARG A 62 5.53 9.50 -3.69
N ASN A 63 6.22 10.37 -4.43
CA ASN A 63 7.68 10.36 -4.56
C ASN A 63 8.24 8.96 -4.91
N GLN A 64 7.60 8.25 -5.86
CA GLN A 64 7.96 6.87 -6.24
C GLN A 64 7.85 5.82 -5.12
N THR A 65 7.19 6.17 -4.00
CA THR A 65 6.91 5.27 -2.87
C THR A 65 5.40 5.05 -2.71
N ILE A 66 5.03 3.89 -2.20
CA ILE A 66 3.64 3.53 -1.88
C ILE A 66 3.52 3.47 -0.36
N VAL A 67 2.64 4.29 0.21
CA VAL A 67 2.44 4.36 1.67
C VAL A 67 0.96 4.14 2.03
N ARG A 68 0.69 3.59 3.22
CA ARG A 68 -0.70 3.48 3.70
C ARG A 68 -1.32 4.86 3.89
N HIS A 69 -2.58 4.99 3.53
CA HIS A 69 -3.33 6.22 3.69
C HIS A 69 -4.80 5.95 3.97
N GLY A 70 -5.50 6.93 4.56
CA GLY A 70 -6.91 6.85 4.89
C GLY A 70 -7.21 5.76 5.91
N SER A 71 -8.47 5.32 5.92
CA SER A 71 -8.94 4.26 6.81
C SER A 71 -8.55 2.88 6.28
N TRP A 72 -8.06 2.06 7.19
CA TRP A 72 -7.77 0.64 7.02
C TRP A 72 -8.65 -0.15 7.99
N THR A 73 -9.22 -1.25 7.53
CA THR A 73 -10.01 -2.16 8.36
C THR A 73 -9.52 -3.58 8.16
N LEU A 74 -9.45 -4.31 9.27
CA LEU A 74 -9.12 -5.72 9.34
C LEU A 74 -10.37 -6.48 9.78
N TRP A 75 -10.65 -7.58 9.08
CA TRP A 75 -11.62 -8.57 9.49
C TRP A 75 -10.92 -9.92 9.68
N THR A 76 -11.35 -10.65 10.71
CA THR A 76 -10.95 -12.03 10.97
C THR A 76 -12.22 -12.86 11.06
N ASN A 77 -12.33 -13.95 10.29
CA ASN A 77 -13.55 -14.77 10.20
C ASN A 77 -14.82 -13.94 9.86
N GLY A 78 -14.66 -12.88 9.05
CA GLY A 78 -15.75 -11.98 8.67
C GLY A 78 -16.12 -10.91 9.71
N GLU A 79 -15.57 -10.96 10.92
CA GLU A 79 -15.82 -9.95 11.97
C GLU A 79 -14.77 -8.85 11.96
N LYS A 80 -15.19 -7.59 12.12
CA LYS A 80 -14.27 -6.45 12.21
C LYS A 80 -13.46 -6.56 13.49
N THR A 81 -12.16 -6.82 13.37
CA THR A 81 -11.26 -6.94 14.53
C THR A 81 -10.45 -5.67 14.76
N MET A 82 -10.21 -4.86 13.73
CA MET A 82 -9.42 -3.64 13.89
C MET A 82 -9.78 -2.61 12.84
N ALA A 83 -9.69 -1.34 13.21
CA ALA A 83 -9.59 -0.25 12.25
C ALA A 83 -8.38 0.63 12.56
N ALA A 84 -7.82 1.28 11.56
CA ALA A 84 -6.74 2.23 11.74
C ALA A 84 -6.85 3.34 10.70
N SER A 85 -6.30 4.52 11.00
CA SER A 85 -6.18 5.60 10.02
C SER A 85 -4.73 6.02 9.86
N TYR A 86 -4.34 6.29 8.62
CA TYR A 86 -3.01 6.71 8.24
C TYR A 86 -3.04 8.01 7.43
N ASP A 87 -2.17 8.95 7.74
CA ASP A 87 -1.87 10.09 6.87
C ASP A 87 -0.47 9.93 6.28
N LYS A 88 -0.38 9.75 4.95
CA LYS A 88 0.88 9.62 4.21
C LYS A 88 1.90 8.65 4.84
N GLY A 89 1.43 7.50 5.32
CA GLY A 89 2.25 6.47 5.96
C GLY A 89 2.32 6.56 7.49
N GLU A 90 1.96 7.69 8.08
CA GLU A 90 1.97 7.90 9.53
C GLU A 90 0.64 7.44 10.15
N LEU A 91 0.72 6.52 11.11
CA LEU A 91 -0.43 6.11 11.91
C LEU A 91 -1.00 7.33 12.65
N GLN A 92 -2.30 7.56 12.51
CA GLN A 92 -3.02 8.60 13.25
C GLN A 92 -3.68 7.99 14.48
N TRP A 93 -4.39 6.89 14.27
CA TRP A 93 -5.05 6.12 15.32
C TRP A 93 -5.28 4.67 14.92
N ILE A 94 -5.48 3.82 15.92
CA ILE A 94 -5.88 2.42 15.81
C ILE A 94 -7.03 2.14 16.78
N GLU A 95 -8.03 1.41 16.33
CA GLU A 95 -9.21 0.96 17.08
C GLU A 95 -9.10 -0.56 17.26
N HIS A 96 -9.15 -1.00 18.52
CA HIS A 96 -9.16 -2.40 18.91
C HIS A 96 -10.54 -3.05 18.77
N PRO A 97 -10.66 -4.39 18.81
CA PRO A 97 -11.94 -5.08 18.73
C PRO A 97 -12.96 -4.63 19.79
N ASN A 98 -12.46 -4.20 20.96
CA ASN A 98 -13.29 -3.67 22.05
C ASN A 98 -13.78 -2.24 21.83
N GLY A 99 -13.57 -1.67 20.64
CA GLY A 99 -13.98 -0.31 20.26
C GLY A 99 -13.09 0.80 20.82
N LYS A 100 -12.06 0.47 21.61
CA LYS A 100 -11.14 1.48 22.15
C LYS A 100 -10.16 1.95 21.09
N GLN A 101 -10.07 3.27 20.95
CA GLN A 101 -9.17 3.93 20.04
C GLN A 101 -7.92 4.45 20.77
N TYR A 102 -6.76 4.28 20.14
CA TYR A 102 -5.48 4.82 20.60
C TYR A 102 -4.87 5.65 19.49
N THR A 103 -4.42 6.86 19.82
CA THR A 103 -3.68 7.72 18.90
C THR A 103 -2.22 7.31 18.82
N ALA A 104 -1.51 7.80 17.81
CA ALA A 104 -0.06 7.63 17.76
C ALA A 104 0.68 8.21 18.98
N ALA A 105 0.14 9.26 19.60
CA ALA A 105 0.70 9.84 20.82
C ALA A 105 0.54 8.89 22.02
N ASP A 106 -0.63 8.27 22.18
CA ASP A 106 -0.90 7.28 23.24
C ASP A 106 0.06 6.08 23.13
N ILE A 107 0.24 5.58 21.91
CA ILE A 107 1.14 4.45 21.62
C ILE A 107 2.60 4.84 21.93
N LYS A 108 3.04 6.03 21.51
CA LYS A 108 4.39 6.53 21.81
C LYS A 108 4.62 6.67 23.32
N GLN A 109 3.63 7.17 24.06
CA GLN A 109 3.73 7.30 25.51
C GLN A 109 3.83 5.94 26.20
N GLN A 110 3.06 4.93 25.74
CA GLN A 110 3.15 3.57 26.27
C GLN A 110 4.53 2.94 26.00
N ARG A 111 5.06 3.08 24.79
CA ARG A 111 6.43 2.60 24.44
C ARG A 111 7.51 3.29 25.26
N GLY A 112 7.40 4.60 25.50
CA GLY A 112 8.36 5.34 26.32
C GLY A 112 8.35 4.93 27.80
N LYS A 113 7.26 4.31 28.28
CA LYS A 113 7.13 3.81 29.66
C LYS A 113 7.52 2.34 29.82
N ASN A 114 7.60 1.58 28.72
CA ASN A 114 7.88 0.15 28.73
C ASN A 114 8.93 -0.20 27.64
N PRO A 115 10.20 -0.40 28.00
CA PRO A 115 11.26 -0.73 27.04
C PRO A 115 11.17 -2.16 26.46
N THR A 116 10.21 -2.97 26.91
CA THR A 116 10.00 -4.35 26.46
C THR A 116 9.06 -4.38 25.24
N PRO A 117 9.39 -5.10 24.15
CA PRO A 117 8.50 -5.27 23.01
C PRO A 117 7.34 -6.19 23.42
N TYR A 118 6.16 -5.63 23.69
CA TYR A 118 4.97 -6.44 23.93
C TYR A 118 4.42 -6.94 22.59
N LEU A 119 4.44 -8.27 22.42
CA LEU A 119 3.44 -8.99 21.65
C LEU A 119 2.09 -8.67 22.30
N ILE A 120 1.24 -7.90 21.62
CA ILE A 120 -0.14 -7.72 22.08
C ILE A 120 -0.85 -9.03 21.75
N VAL A 121 -1.01 -9.86 22.78
CA VAL A 121 -1.92 -11.00 22.82
C VAL A 121 -2.91 -10.70 23.93
N ASP A 122 -4.17 -10.50 23.54
CA ASP A 122 -5.41 -10.99 24.17
C ASP A 122 -6.61 -10.35 23.45
#